data_AF-A1ZFK0-F1
#
_entry.id   AF-A1ZFK0-F1
#
_cell.length_a   1.000
_cell.length_b   1.000
_cell.length_c   1.000
_cell.angle_alpha   90.00
_cell.angle_beta   90.00
_cell.angle_gamma   90.00
#
_symmetry.space_group_name_H-M   'P 1'
#
loop_
_entity.id
_entity.type
_entity.pdbx_description
1 polymer ?
#
loop_
_entity_poly.entity_id
_entity_poly.type
_entity_poly.pdbx_seq_one_letter_code
_entity_poly.pdbx_strand_id
1 'polypeptide(L)'
;MSQKEKSLAHFQNLYLLAMADDKLEIEEKIFLTEITRKLGLSLEDVSPVIDNYKNLDMVIPETNEQRLHQLKDLVRMMVIDAQIHDDEYTICLRFAEKYGFSQGTLEGLIDQVIKEEKMN
;
A
#
# COMPACT_ATOMS: atom_id res chain seq x y z
N MET A 1 6.77 -17.76 -3.31
CA MET A 1 6.92 -16.76 -4.40
C MET A 1 8.39 -16.43 -4.64
N SER A 2 8.80 -16.16 -5.88
CA SER A 2 10.10 -15.56 -6.21
C SER A 2 10.21 -14.14 -5.64
N GLN A 3 11.42 -13.58 -5.52
CA GLN A 3 11.58 -12.21 -5.02
C GLN A 3 10.82 -11.19 -5.88
N LYS A 4 10.82 -11.38 -7.21
CA LYS A 4 10.10 -10.50 -8.14
C LYS A 4 8.59 -10.60 -7.96
N GLU A 5 8.06 -11.81 -7.77
CA GLU A 5 6.64 -12.02 -7.46
C GLU A 5 6.22 -11.35 -6.14
N LYS A 6 7.07 -11.42 -5.11
CA LYS A 6 6.83 -10.73 -3.83
C LYS A 6 6.81 -9.21 -3.99
N SER A 7 7.74 -8.66 -4.78
CA SER A 7 7.76 -7.25 -5.13
C SER A 7 6.49 -6.83 -5.87
N LEU A 8 6.07 -7.59 -6.88
CA LEU A 8 4.87 -7.28 -7.66
C LEU A 8 3.60 -7.35 -6.81
N ALA A 9 3.49 -8.35 -5.94
CA ALA A 9 2.40 -8.48 -4.99
C ALA A 9 2.31 -7.28 -4.03
N HIS A 10 3.46 -6.79 -3.55
CA HIS A 10 3.48 -5.59 -2.70
C HIS A 10 2.98 -4.35 -3.46
N PHE A 11 3.50 -4.13 -4.67
CA PHE A 11 3.04 -3.03 -5.52
C PHE A 11 1.52 -3.12 -5.80
N GLN A 12 1.01 -4.32 -6.10
CA GLN A 12 -0.42 -4.55 -6.34
C GLN A 12 -1.27 -4.15 -5.15
N ASN A 13 -0.90 -4.55 -3.93
CA ASN A 13 -1.65 -4.18 -2.74
C ASN A 13 -1.71 -2.66 -2.53
N LEU A 14 -0.59 -1.97 -2.77
CA LEU A 14 -0.53 -0.51 -2.70
C LEU A 14 -1.39 0.14 -3.78
N TYR A 15 -1.36 -0.39 -5.00
CA TYR A 15 -2.17 0.12 -6.11
C TYR A 15 -3.68 -0.08 -5.87
N LEU A 16 -4.07 -1.23 -5.31
CA LEU A 16 -5.46 -1.49 -4.92
C LEU A 16 -5.98 -0.53 -3.85
N LEU A 17 -5.11 -0.13 -2.91
CA LEU A 17 -5.46 0.88 -1.90
C LEU A 17 -5.61 2.26 -2.53
N ALA A 18 -4.64 2.68 -3.35
CA ALA A 18 -4.67 4.00 -3.98
C ALA A 18 -5.85 4.17 -4.94
N MET A 19 -6.30 3.10 -5.59
CA MET A 19 -7.47 3.13 -6.47
C MET A 19 -8.81 2.90 -5.75
N ALA A 20 -8.86 3.03 -4.42
CA ALA A 20 -10.07 2.76 -3.63
C ALA A 20 -11.26 3.67 -4.01
N ASP A 21 -10.98 4.93 -4.37
CA ASP A 21 -11.99 5.93 -4.76
C ASP A 21 -12.07 6.17 -6.29
N ASP A 22 -11.46 5.28 -7.09
CA ASP A 22 -11.29 5.39 -8.55
C ASP A 22 -10.54 6.66 -9.01
N LYS A 23 -9.82 7.35 -8.12
CA LYS A 23 -8.92 8.45 -8.45
C LYS A 23 -7.48 8.09 -8.07
N LEU A 24 -6.55 8.84 -8.65
CA LEU A 24 -5.14 8.71 -8.33
C LEU A 24 -4.49 10.08 -8.45
N GLU A 25 -4.20 10.68 -7.32
CA GLU A 25 -3.64 12.02 -7.20
C GLU A 25 -2.15 12.03 -7.57
N ILE A 26 -1.57 13.23 -7.68
CA ILE A 26 -0.18 13.40 -8.15
C ILE A 26 0.80 12.82 -7.11
N GLU A 27 0.54 13.06 -5.83
CA GLU A 27 1.32 12.62 -4.69
C GLU A 27 1.38 11.08 -4.63
N GLU A 28 0.24 10.41 -4.83
CA GLU A 28 0.14 8.95 -4.87
C GLU A 28 0.90 8.36 -6.06
N LYS A 29 0.81 8.97 -7.25
CA LYS A 29 1.59 8.57 -8.44
C LYS A 29 3.08 8.67 -8.19
N ILE A 30 3.54 9.75 -7.55
CA ILE A 30 4.94 9.93 -7.21
C ILE A 30 5.38 8.81 -6.26
N PHE A 31 4.59 8.52 -5.22
CA PHE A 31 4.91 7.47 -4.26
C PHE A 31 4.90 6.07 -4.87
N LEU A 32 3.92 5.72 -5.69
CA LEU A 32 3.90 4.47 -6.45
C LEU A 32 5.13 4.32 -7.34
N THR A 33 5.58 5.40 -7.97
CA THR A 33 6.80 5.42 -8.78
C THR A 33 8.04 5.16 -7.91
N GLU A 34 8.12 5.78 -6.73
CA GLU A 34 9.20 5.54 -5.79
C GLU A 34 9.23 4.10 -5.26
N ILE A 35 8.07 3.55 -4.92
CA ILE A 35 7.92 2.17 -4.47
C ILE A 35 8.34 1.21 -5.58
N THR A 36 7.90 1.43 -6.82
CA THR A 36 8.30 0.62 -7.98
C THR A 36 9.83 0.53 -8.08
N ARG A 37 10.52 1.68 -7.96
CA ARG A 37 11.98 1.74 -7.94
C ARG A 37 12.59 1.03 -6.72
N LYS A 38 12.05 1.23 -5.51
CA LYS A 38 12.53 0.59 -4.27
C LYS A 38 12.40 -0.94 -4.33
N LEU A 39 11.38 -1.44 -5.02
CA LEU A 39 11.11 -2.87 -5.20
C LEU A 39 11.91 -3.51 -6.35
N GLY A 40 12.71 -2.72 -7.07
CA GLY A 40 13.49 -3.17 -8.22
C GLY A 40 12.61 -3.55 -9.42
N LEU A 41 11.42 -2.96 -9.52
CA LEU A 41 10.48 -3.18 -10.61
C LEU A 41 10.63 -2.10 -11.68
N SER A 42 10.30 -2.45 -12.91
CA SER A 42 10.16 -1.51 -14.03
C SER A 42 8.69 -1.17 -14.28
N LEU A 43 8.44 -0.14 -15.10
CA LEU A 43 7.07 0.17 -15.55
C LEU A 43 6.42 -0.99 -16.31
N GLU A 44 7.19 -1.74 -17.09
CA GLU A 44 6.72 -2.93 -17.81
C GLU A 44 6.26 -4.03 -16.85
N ASP A 45 6.92 -4.15 -15.69
CA ASP A 45 6.55 -5.14 -14.68
C ASP A 45 5.22 -4.81 -14.00
N VAL A 46 4.93 -3.52 -13.79
CA VAL A 46 3.74 -3.07 -13.07
C VAL A 46 2.56 -2.72 -13.99
N SER A 47 2.77 -2.51 -15.29
CA SER A 47 1.69 -2.22 -16.24
C SER A 47 0.53 -3.22 -16.16
N PRO A 48 0.77 -4.55 -16.11
CA PRO A 48 -0.34 -5.51 -16.03
C PRO A 48 -1.18 -5.36 -14.76
N VAL A 49 -0.57 -4.90 -13.66
CA VAL A 49 -1.29 -4.61 -12.41
C VAL A 49 -2.14 -3.36 -12.58
N ILE A 50 -1.57 -2.30 -13.14
CA ILE A 50 -2.25 -1.03 -13.40
C ILE A 50 -3.44 -1.23 -14.35
N ASP A 51 -3.24 -1.95 -15.44
CA ASP A 51 -4.24 -2.14 -16.50
C ASP A 51 -5.41 -3.04 -16.07
N ASN A 52 -5.20 -3.91 -15.08
CA ASN A 52 -6.16 -4.96 -14.70
C ASN A 52 -6.54 -4.97 -13.22
N TYR A 53 -6.23 -3.91 -12.46
CA TYR A 53 -6.39 -3.88 -10.99
C TYR A 53 -7.79 -4.25 -10.49
N LYS A 54 -8.84 -3.90 -11.25
CA LYS A 54 -10.24 -4.22 -10.91
C LYS A 54 -10.53 -5.72 -10.79
N ASN A 55 -9.68 -6.56 -11.39
CA ASN A 55 -9.78 -8.01 -11.38
C ASN A 55 -8.75 -8.68 -10.45
N LEU A 56 -8.01 -7.89 -9.67
CA LEU A 56 -6.97 -8.38 -8.78
C LEU A 56 -7.46 -8.39 -7.33
N ASP A 57 -7.17 -9.49 -6.64
CA ASP A 57 -7.38 -9.59 -5.20
C ASP A 57 -6.14 -9.14 -4.42
N MET A 58 -6.34 -8.77 -3.17
CA MET A 58 -5.25 -8.60 -2.20
C MET A 58 -4.37 -9.86 -2.13
N VAL A 59 -3.05 -9.65 -2.06
CA VAL A 59 -2.07 -10.72 -1.83
C VAL A 59 -1.52 -10.64 -0.42
N ILE A 60 -1.64 -11.71 0.37
CA ILE A 60 -1.17 -11.74 1.76
C ILE A 60 0.32 -12.15 1.80
N PRO A 61 1.20 -11.35 2.42
CA PRO A 61 2.61 -11.73 2.58
C PRO A 61 2.81 -12.97 3.45
N GLU A 62 3.89 -13.71 3.17
CA GLU A 62 4.18 -15.01 3.78
C GLU A 62 4.56 -14.88 5.27
N THR A 63 5.32 -13.85 5.63
CA THR A 63 5.85 -13.67 7.00
C THR A 63 5.24 -12.47 7.71
N ASN A 64 5.14 -12.55 9.05
CA ASN A 64 4.65 -11.43 9.87
C ASN A 64 5.49 -10.15 9.70
N GLU A 65 6.80 -10.29 9.53
CA GLU A 65 7.69 -9.16 9.26
C GLU A 65 7.32 -8.46 7.95
N GLN A 66 7.10 -9.23 6.88
CA GLN A 66 6.66 -8.67 5.60
C GLN A 66 5.29 -8.01 5.72
N ARG A 67 4.35 -8.63 6.44
CA ARG A 67 3.02 -8.06 6.67
C ARG A 67 3.11 -6.70 7.38
N LEU A 68 3.92 -6.59 8.43
CA LEU A 68 4.11 -5.33 9.15
C LEU A 68 4.76 -4.27 8.27
N HIS A 69 5.81 -4.63 7.51
CA HIS A 69 6.47 -3.71 6.59
C HIS A 69 5.50 -3.20 5.51
N GLN A 70 4.76 -4.11 4.87
CA GLN A 70 3.78 -3.72 3.85
C GLN A 70 2.62 -2.91 4.42
N LEU A 71 2.16 -3.22 5.65
CA LEU A 71 1.14 -2.40 6.31
C LEU A 71 1.63 -0.97 6.55
N LYS A 72 2.90 -0.79 6.93
CA LYS A 72 3.48 0.55 7.07
C LYS A 72 3.50 1.31 5.74
N ASP A 73 3.82 0.64 4.64
CA ASP A 73 3.79 1.25 3.30
C ASP A 73 2.35 1.58 2.85
N LEU A 74 1.37 0.72 3.17
CA LEU A 74 -0.06 0.99 2.92
C LEU A 74 -0.53 2.22 3.70
N VAL A 75 -0.17 2.32 4.99
CA VAL A 75 -0.47 3.51 5.79
C VAL A 75 0.19 4.76 5.21
N ARG A 76 1.44 4.67 4.74
CA ARG A 76 2.13 5.79 4.08
C ARG A 76 1.42 6.23 2.80
N MET A 77 0.96 5.29 1.98
CA MET A 77 0.15 5.60 0.79
C MET A 77 -1.09 6.41 1.19
N MET A 78 -1.83 5.92 2.19
CA MET A 78 -3.10 6.51 2.61
C MET A 78 -2.98 7.89 3.25
N VAL A 79 -1.81 8.28 3.78
CA VAL A 79 -1.65 9.58 4.48
C VAL A 79 -0.80 10.58 3.69
N ILE A 80 -0.44 10.25 2.45
CA ILE A 80 0.58 10.99 1.70
C ILE A 80 0.16 12.42 1.34
N ASP A 81 -1.11 12.63 1.03
CA ASP A 81 -1.69 13.94 0.72
C ASP A 81 -2.23 14.66 1.98
N ALA A 82 -1.88 14.13 3.16
CA ALA A 82 -2.37 14.55 4.48
C ALA A 82 -3.90 14.51 4.64
N GLN A 83 -4.61 13.83 3.76
CA GLN A 83 -6.02 13.50 3.88
C GLN A 83 -6.13 11.97 4.01
N ILE A 84 -7.15 11.51 4.73
CA ILE A 84 -7.46 10.09 4.79
C ILE A 84 -8.91 10.01 4.35
N HIS A 85 -9.16 9.40 3.19
CA HIS A 85 -10.52 9.18 2.72
C HIS A 85 -11.14 7.98 3.43
N ASP A 86 -12.45 8.04 3.71
CA ASP A 86 -13.17 6.96 4.41
C ASP A 86 -13.07 5.61 3.68
N ASP A 87 -13.06 5.64 2.34
CA ASP A 87 -12.92 4.45 1.50
C ASP A 87 -11.51 3.84 1.59
N GLU A 88 -10.45 4.66 1.53
CA GLU A 88 -9.06 4.22 1.71
C GLU A 88 -8.83 3.64 3.11
N TYR A 89 -9.35 4.31 4.15
CA TYR A 89 -9.28 3.80 5.52
C TYR A 89 -9.96 2.44 5.64
N THR A 90 -11.15 2.29 5.03
CA THR A 90 -11.89 1.03 5.03
C THR A 90 -11.10 -0.08 4.33
N ILE A 91 -10.46 0.21 3.20
CA ILE A 91 -9.61 -0.76 2.48
C ILE A 91 -8.35 -1.08 3.29
N CYS A 92 -7.67 -0.08 3.85
CA CYS A 92 -6.47 -0.25 4.67
C CYS A 92 -6.76 -1.07 5.94
N LEU A 93 -7.93 -0.88 6.56
CA LEU A 93 -8.40 -1.71 7.67
C LEU A 93 -8.58 -3.16 7.26
N ARG A 94 -9.17 -3.43 6.08
CA ARG A 94 -9.26 -4.81 5.55
C ARG A 94 -7.88 -5.42 5.31
N PHE A 95 -6.91 -4.64 4.84
CA PHE A 95 -5.50 -5.09 4.76
C PHE A 95 -4.94 -5.46 6.12
N ALA A 96 -5.09 -4.59 7.12
CA ALA A 96 -4.64 -4.86 8.48
C ALA A 96 -5.24 -6.16 9.03
N GLU A 97 -6.55 -6.34 8.93
CA GLU A 97 -7.27 -7.54 9.39
C GLU A 97 -6.76 -8.81 8.70
N LYS A 98 -6.61 -8.77 7.37
CA LYS A 98 -6.12 -9.91 6.57
C LYS A 98 -4.67 -10.25 6.86
N TYR A 99 -3.88 -9.26 7.25
CA TYR A 99 -2.50 -9.45 7.69
C TYR A 99 -2.41 -9.95 9.14
N GLY A 100 -3.52 -9.93 9.88
CA GLY A 100 -3.60 -10.38 11.27
C GLY A 100 -3.36 -9.28 12.30
N PHE A 101 -3.51 -8.02 11.93
CA PHE A 101 -3.41 -6.86 12.81
C PHE A 101 -4.80 -6.34 13.18
N SER A 102 -4.94 -5.82 14.40
CA SER A 102 -6.19 -5.20 14.85
C SER A 102 -6.30 -3.76 14.36
N GLN A 103 -7.52 -3.21 14.40
CA GLN A 103 -7.76 -1.78 14.16
C GLN A 103 -6.87 -0.90 15.05
N GLY A 104 -6.73 -1.22 16.34
CA GLY A 104 -5.86 -0.45 17.24
C GLY A 104 -4.37 -0.48 16.84
N THR A 105 -3.89 -1.56 16.23
CA THR A 105 -2.55 -1.60 15.64
C THR A 105 -2.43 -0.71 14.42
N LEU A 106 -3.45 -0.71 13.55
CA LEU A 106 -3.50 0.18 12.40
C LEU A 106 -3.53 1.65 12.82
N GLU A 107 -4.38 2.02 13.77
CA GLU A 107 -4.46 3.39 14.31
C GLU A 107 -3.13 3.85 14.91
N GLY A 108 -2.46 2.99 15.68
CA GLY A 108 -1.13 3.29 16.20
C GLY A 108 -0.07 3.50 15.10
N LEU A 109 -0.16 2.73 14.00
CA LEU A 109 0.72 2.92 12.84
C LEU A 109 0.43 4.22 12.09
N ILE A 110 -0.85 4.59 11.92
CA ILE A 110 -1.26 5.87 11.31
C ILE A 110 -0.67 7.03 12.11
N ASP A 111 -0.85 7.03 13.44
CA ASP A 111 -0.29 8.05 14.33
C ASP A 111 1.23 8.13 14.24
N GLN A 112 1.90 6.98 14.13
CA GLN A 112 3.35 6.92 14.01
C GLN A 112 3.81 7.52 12.66
N VAL A 113 3.20 7.11 11.55
CA VAL A 113 3.59 7.58 10.21
C VAL A 113 3.33 9.07 10.07
N ILE A 114 2.18 9.58 10.52
CA ILE A 114 1.88 11.03 10.49
C ILE A 114 2.93 11.82 11.28
N LYS A 115 3.42 11.29 12.41
CA LYS A 115 4.50 11.94 13.17
C LYS A 115 5.82 11.90 12.40
N GLU A 116 6.16 10.78 11.76
CA GLU A 116 7.37 10.65 10.93
C GLU A 116 7.36 11.65 9.77
N GLU A 117 6.25 11.79 9.05
CA GLU A 117 6.12 12.71 7.91
C GLU A 117 6.16 14.20 8.33
N LYS A 118 5.65 14.55 9.52
CA LYS A 118 5.73 15.92 10.07
C LYS A 118 7.12 16.34 10.54
N MET A 119 8.03 15.40 10.74
CA MET A 119 9.40 15.66 11.21
C MET A 119 10.42 15.77 10.07
N ASN A 120 10.02 15.42 8.84
CA ASN A 120 10.83 15.54 7.63
C ASN A 120 10.54 16.86 6.89
#